data_AF-A0A3M7KV51-F1
#
_entry.id   AF-A0A3M7KV51-F1
#
_cell.length_a   1.000
_cell.length_b   1.000
_cell.length_c   1.000
_cell.angle_alpha   90.00
_cell.angle_beta   90.00
_cell.angle_gamma   90.00
#
_symmetry.space_group_name_H-M   'P 1'
#
loop_
_entity.id
_entity.type
_entity.pdbx_description
1 polymer ?
#
loop_
_entity_poly.entity_id
_entity_poly.type
_entity_poly.pdbx_seq_one_letter_code
_entity_poly.pdbx_strand_id
1 'polypeptide(L)'
;QAFDSAVRGMAVGDKTSIQVEGAEWNPELLFRVPWDHPEMERLKGRYKNMGGVKEGLVVELSNGGRAVVTATTGDDVILDANAMLAGQSVAMDLHLTHIVRPT
;
A
#
# COMPACT_ATOMS: atom_id res chain seq x y z
N GLN A 1 -11.49 6.72 -7.67
CA GLN A 1 -12.61 7.20 -8.50
C GLN A 1 -13.83 6.27 -8.42
N ALA A 2 -13.70 4.95 -8.67
CA ALA A 2 -14.84 4.02 -8.59
C ALA A 2 -15.61 4.07 -7.24
N PHE A 3 -14.88 4.13 -6.12
CA PHE A 3 -15.47 4.32 -4.79
C PHE A 3 -16.32 5.60 -4.69
N ASP A 4 -15.73 6.75 -5.04
CA ASP A 4 -16.44 8.04 -4.96
C ASP A 4 -17.70 8.07 -5.82
N SER A 5 -17.63 7.51 -7.03
CA SER A 5 -18.78 7.40 -7.93
C SER A 5 -19.89 6.54 -7.33
N ALA A 6 -19.54 5.41 -6.71
CA ALA A 6 -20.51 4.53 -6.08
C ALA A 6 -21.20 5.20 -4.88
N VAL A 7 -20.42 5.80 -3.97
CA VAL A 7 -20.96 6.46 -2.78
C VAL A 7 -21.87 7.64 -3.13
N ARG A 8 -21.55 8.42 -4.17
CA ARG A 8 -22.38 9.56 -4.59
C ARG A 8 -23.79 9.16 -5.05
N GLY A 9 -23.98 7.91 -5.51
CA GLY A 9 -25.28 7.39 -5.93
C GLY A 9 -26.10 6.74 -4.82
N MET A 10 -25.52 6.54 -3.63
CA MET A 10 -26.17 5.80 -2.54
C MET A 10 -27.04 6.72 -1.67
N ALA A 11 -28.20 6.21 -1.27
CA ALA A 11 -28.99 6.73 -0.16
C ALA A 11 -28.56 6.07 1.17
N VAL A 12 -28.88 6.72 2.30
CA VAL A 12 -28.63 6.14 3.63
C VAL A 12 -29.42 4.85 3.79
N GLY A 13 -28.73 3.78 4.19
CA GLY A 13 -29.24 2.41 4.29
C GLY A 13 -28.90 1.53 3.08
N ASP A 14 -28.47 2.12 1.96
CA ASP A 14 -28.16 1.36 0.76
C ASP A 14 -26.92 0.50 0.94
N LYS A 15 -26.96 -0.66 0.27
CA LYS A 15 -25.83 -1.56 0.12
C LYS A 15 -25.54 -1.73 -1.36
N THR A 16 -24.26 -1.70 -1.72
CA THR A 16 -23.81 -1.97 -3.09
C THR A 16 -22.47 -2.68 -3.05
N SER A 17 -22.14 -3.39 -4.12
CA SER A 17 -20.83 -4.01 -4.30
C SER A 17 -20.15 -3.37 -5.49
N ILE A 18 -18.89 -2.99 -5.31
CA ILE A 18 -18.06 -2.46 -6.40
C ILE A 18 -16.83 -3.32 -6.60
N GLN A 19 -16.41 -3.41 -7.84
CA GLN A 19 -15.10 -3.93 -8.19
C GLN A 19 -14.22 -2.76 -8.61
N VAL A 20 -13.04 -2.67 -8.01
CA VAL A 20 -12.04 -1.65 -8.31
C VAL A 20 -10.78 -2.35 -8.76
N GLU A 21 -10.28 -1.95 -9.91
CA GLU A 21 -8.98 -2.39 -10.40
C GLU A 21 -7.93 -1.41 -9.89
N GLY A 22 -6.85 -1.94 -9.30
CA GLY A 22 -5.67 -1.15 -9.06
C GLY A 22 -5.00 -0.75 -10.37
N ALA A 23 -4.05 0.19 -10.27
CA ALA A 23 -3.20 0.50 -11.41
C ALA A 23 -2.45 -0.75 -11.90
N GLU A 24 -1.94 -0.70 -13.13
CA GLU A 24 -1.05 -1.76 -13.62
C GLU A 24 0.17 -1.89 -12.71
N TRP A 25 0.56 -3.13 -12.39
CA TRP A 25 1.76 -3.38 -11.61
C TRP A 25 2.99 -3.15 -12.49
N ASN A 26 3.91 -2.31 -12.01
CA ASN A 26 5.10 -1.94 -12.74
C ASN A 26 6.34 -2.69 -12.19
N PRO A 27 7.00 -3.55 -13.00
CA PRO A 27 8.23 -4.23 -12.59
C PRO A 27 9.40 -3.28 -12.26
N GLU A 28 9.42 -2.08 -12.82
CA GLU A 28 10.47 -1.09 -12.53
C GLU A 28 10.38 -0.51 -11.11
N LEU A 29 9.24 -0.70 -10.44
CA LEU A 29 9.04 -0.29 -9.04
C LEU A 29 9.32 -1.43 -8.05
N LEU A 30 9.84 -2.56 -8.52
CA LEU A 30 10.34 -3.66 -7.69
C LEU A 30 11.86 -3.57 -7.59
N PHE A 31 12.35 -3.20 -6.41
CA PHE A 31 13.76 -2.97 -6.16
C PHE A 31 14.37 -4.13 -5.38
N ARG A 32 15.51 -4.62 -5.84
CA ARG A 32 16.40 -5.48 -5.06
C ARG A 32 17.53 -4.62 -4.54
N VAL A 33 17.60 -4.44 -3.23
CA VAL A 33 18.51 -3.52 -2.57
C VAL A 33 19.43 -4.28 -1.63
N PRO A 34 20.75 -4.27 -1.86
CA PRO A 34 21.72 -4.88 -0.96
C PRO A 34 21.62 -4.33 0.46
N TRP A 35 21.90 -5.17 1.46
CA TRP A 35 21.83 -4.76 2.86
C TRP A 35 22.82 -3.65 3.25
N ASP A 36 23.90 -3.46 2.50
CA ASP A 36 24.92 -2.42 2.70
C ASP A 36 24.57 -1.08 2.03
N HIS A 37 23.48 -1.03 1.27
CA HIS A 37 23.03 0.19 0.63
C HIS A 37 22.64 1.26 1.68
N PRO A 38 22.97 2.55 1.49
CA PRO A 38 22.69 3.61 2.48
C PRO A 38 21.22 3.69 2.91
N GLU A 39 20.30 3.39 2.00
CA GLU A 39 18.88 3.33 2.31
C GLU A 39 18.54 2.22 3.31
N MET A 40 19.19 1.04 3.21
CA MET A 40 18.95 -0.06 4.15
C MET A 40 19.49 0.26 5.53
N GLU A 41 20.65 0.90 5.63
CA GLU A 41 21.18 1.39 6.91
C GLU A 41 20.21 2.39 7.58
N ARG A 42 19.66 3.33 6.80
CA ARG A 42 18.65 4.27 7.28
C ARG A 42 17.39 3.56 7.77
N LEU A 43 16.87 2.60 7.00
CA LEU A 43 15.67 1.85 7.37
C LEU A 43 15.90 0.97 8.62
N LYS A 44 17.03 0.27 8.72
CA LYS A 44 17.40 -0.49 9.93
C LYS A 44 17.36 0.41 11.17
N GLY A 45 17.95 1.61 11.07
CA GLY A 45 17.92 2.60 12.15
C GLY A 45 16.51 3.06 12.52
N ARG A 46 15.68 3.39 11.53
CA ARG A 46 14.30 3.88 11.73
C ARG A 46 13.37 2.82 12.33
N TYR A 47 13.48 1.57 11.88
CA TYR A 47 12.56 0.49 12.22
C TYR A 47 13.11 -0.49 13.28
N LYS A 48 14.25 -0.19 13.92
CA LYS A 48 14.88 -1.05 14.94
C LYS A 48 13.94 -1.48 16.07
N ASN A 49 13.07 -0.58 16.53
CA ASN A 49 12.14 -0.85 17.63
C ASN A 49 10.92 -1.72 17.20
N MET A 50 10.77 -1.99 15.90
CA MET A 50 9.68 -2.80 15.32
C MET A 50 10.15 -4.21 14.91
N GLY A 51 11.36 -4.59 15.36
CA GLY A 51 12.02 -5.84 14.97
C GLY A 51 12.80 -5.73 13.65
N GLY A 52 13.10 -4.51 13.19
CA GLY A 52 13.90 -4.28 11.98
C GLY A 52 13.12 -4.38 10.67
N VAL A 53 13.86 -4.28 9.56
CA VAL A 53 13.33 -4.44 8.20
C VAL A 53 13.05 -5.93 7.97
N LYS A 54 11.78 -6.29 7.77
CA LYS A 54 11.33 -7.68 7.63
C LYS A 54 10.17 -7.75 6.65
N GLU A 55 9.94 -8.94 6.08
CA GLU A 55 8.85 -9.20 5.14
C GLU A 55 7.48 -8.75 5.67
N GLY A 56 6.68 -8.17 4.78
CA GLY A 56 5.36 -7.59 5.05
C GLY A 56 5.39 -6.19 5.67
N LEU A 57 6.56 -5.67 6.04
CA LEU A 57 6.67 -4.33 6.61
C LEU A 57 6.50 -3.27 5.52
N VAL A 58 5.63 -2.29 5.76
CA VAL A 58 5.55 -1.06 4.96
C VAL A 58 6.59 -0.06 5.47
N VAL A 59 7.51 0.33 4.60
CA VAL A 59 8.58 1.29 4.90
C VAL A 59 8.39 2.59 4.13
N GLU A 60 8.82 3.70 4.71
CA GLU A 60 8.90 5.00 4.06
C GLU A 60 10.32 5.20 3.54
N LEU A 61 10.46 5.35 2.22
CA LEU A 61 11.72 5.56 1.51
C LEU A 61 12.25 6.99 1.72
N SER A 62 13.54 7.22 1.45
CA SER A 62 14.18 8.54 1.63
C SER A 62 13.58 9.66 0.78
N ASN A 63 12.91 9.33 -0.33
CA ASN A 63 12.16 10.28 -1.16
C ASN A 63 10.72 10.54 -0.65
N GLY A 64 10.32 10.00 0.50
CA GLY A 64 8.98 10.09 1.06
C GLY A 64 7.96 9.10 0.46
N GLY A 65 8.36 8.32 -0.55
CA GLY A 65 7.57 7.22 -1.09
C GLY A 65 7.41 6.09 -0.08
N ARG A 66 6.50 5.14 -0.36
CA ARG A 66 6.32 3.94 0.47
C ARG A 66 6.64 2.70 -0.35
N ALA A 67 7.17 1.69 0.32
CA ALA A 67 7.37 0.37 -0.27
C ALA A 67 7.02 -0.73 0.74
N VAL A 68 6.64 -1.89 0.25
CA VAL A 68 6.46 -3.11 1.04
C VAL A 68 7.72 -3.95 0.94
N VAL A 69 8.26 -4.41 2.07
CA VAL A 69 9.31 -5.43 2.06
C VAL A 69 8.68 -6.75 1.66
N THR A 70 8.95 -7.24 0.45
CA THR A 70 8.35 -8.48 -0.06
C THR A 70 9.19 -9.71 0.24
N ALA A 71 10.50 -9.53 0.46
CA ALA A 71 11.38 -10.58 0.94
C ALA A 71 12.65 -9.97 1.55
N THR A 72 13.24 -10.70 2.48
CA THR A 72 14.62 -10.47 2.95
C THR A 72 15.42 -11.73 2.69
N THR A 73 16.48 -11.64 1.89
CA THR A 73 17.45 -12.72 1.69
C THR A 73 18.71 -12.44 2.51
N GLY A 74 19.70 -13.34 2.45
CA GLY A 74 20.98 -13.13 3.14
C GLY A 74 21.72 -11.87 2.67
N ASP A 75 21.59 -11.53 1.38
CA ASP A 75 22.37 -10.46 0.74
C ASP A 75 21.53 -9.21 0.43
N ASP A 76 20.23 -9.40 0.17
CA ASP A 76 19.35 -8.36 -0.37
C ASP A 76 18.03 -8.24 0.39
N VAL A 77 17.41 -7.06 0.25
CA VAL A 77 16.01 -6.79 0.57
C VAL A 77 15.26 -6.51 -0.72
N ILE A 78 14.10 -7.13 -0.90
CA ILE A 78 13.20 -6.83 -2.02
C ILE A 78 12.12 -5.86 -1.52
N LEU A 79 12.02 -4.72 -2.19
CA LEU A 79 11.08 -3.64 -1.91
C LEU A 79 10.14 -3.46 -3.09
N ASP A 80 8.84 -3.56 -2.85
CA ASP A 80 7.82 -3.24 -3.84
C ASP A 80 7.26 -1.84 -3.55
N ALA A 81 7.58 -0.87 -4.40
CA ALA A 81 7.09 0.51 -4.30
C ALA A 81 5.85 0.77 -5.17
N ASN A 82 5.24 -0.27 -5.75
CA ASN A 82 3.96 -0.12 -6.42
C ASN A 82 2.87 0.34 -5.45
N ALA A 83 1.78 0.89 -6.00
CA ALA A 83 0.57 1.09 -5.22
C ALA A 83 0.11 -0.25 -4.63
N MET A 84 -0.35 -0.24 -3.38
CA MET A 84 -0.71 -1.47 -2.62
C MET A 84 -1.65 -2.43 -3.35
N LEU A 85 -2.48 -1.92 -4.25
CA LEU A 85 -3.47 -2.71 -5.00
C LEU A 85 -3.07 -2.92 -6.47
N ALA A 86 -1.85 -2.54 -6.87
CA ALA A 86 -1.43 -2.62 -8.25
C ALA A 86 -1.48 -4.07 -8.77
N GLY A 87 -2.00 -4.27 -9.97
CA GLY A 87 -2.22 -5.59 -10.57
C GLY A 87 -3.32 -6.42 -9.90
N GLN A 88 -4.05 -5.88 -8.91
CA GLN A 88 -5.13 -6.59 -8.23
C GLN A 88 -6.50 -6.00 -8.56
N SER A 89 -7.49 -6.87 -8.63
CA SER A 89 -8.90 -6.51 -8.57
C SER A 89 -9.40 -6.67 -7.14
N VAL A 90 -9.99 -5.61 -6.58
CA VAL A 90 -10.57 -5.62 -5.25
C VAL A 90 -12.09 -5.50 -5.35
N ALA A 91 -12.79 -6.46 -4.78
CA ALA A 91 -14.23 -6.37 -4.55
C ALA A 91 -14.49 -5.76 -3.17
N MET A 92 -15.39 -4.77 -3.11
CA MET A 92 -15.76 -4.08 -1.88
C MET A 92 -17.28 -4.04 -1.74
N ASP A 93 -17.77 -4.47 -0.60
CA ASP A 93 -19.17 -4.28 -0.20
C ASP A 93 -19.29 -2.98 0.61
N LEU A 94 -20.09 -2.06 0.10
CA LEU A 94 -20.33 -0.76 0.70
C LEU A 94 -21.71 -0.74 1.35
N HIS A 95 -21.78 -0.16 2.55
CA HIS A 95 -23.02 0.10 3.25
C HIS A 95 -23.01 1.54 3.76
N LEU A 96 -23.89 2.39 3.21
CA LEU A 96 -23.95 3.80 3.60
C LEU A 96 -24.81 3.93 4.86
N THR A 97 -24.18 4.12 6.02
CA THR A 97 -24.90 4.11 7.30
C THR A 97 -25.45 5.47 7.72
N HIS A 98 -24.72 6.56 7.45
CA HIS A 98 -25.15 7.92 7.79
C HIS A 98 -24.32 8.96 7.00
N ILE A 99 -24.84 10.18 6.87
CA ILE A 99 -24.15 11.34 6.26
C ILE A 99 -24.04 12.44 7.31
N VAL A 100 -22.81 12.83 7.65
CA VAL A 100 -22.53 13.97 8.54
C VAL A 100 -22.26 15.21 7.68
N ARG A 101 -22.94 16.32 7.95
CA ARG A 101 -22.66 17.61 7.30
C ARG A 101 -21.75 18.44 8.21
N PRO A 102 -20.70 19.08 7.67
CA PRO A 102 -19.95 20.08 8.41
C PRO A 102 -20.91 21.22 8.78
N THR A 103 -20.93 21.60 10.05
CA THR A 103 -21.57 22.84 10.54
C THR A 103 -20.68 24.04 10.30
#